data_AF-A0A7H0VIU6-F1
#
_entry.id   AF-A0A7H0VIU6-F1
#
_cell.length_a   1.000
_cell.length_b   1.000
_cell.length_c   1.000
_cell.angle_alpha   90.00
_cell.angle_beta   90.00
_cell.angle_gamma   90.00
#
_symmetry.space_group_name_H-M   'P 1'
#
loop_
_entity.id
_entity.type
_entity.pdbx_description
1 polymer ?
#
loop_
_entity_poly.entity_id
_entity_poly.type
_entity_poly.pdbx_seq_one_letter_code
_entity_poly.pdbx_strand_id
1 'polypeptide(L)'
;MSKAGRKLWRRFILLAIAFGLVIFSALFFWARVNYPSYAKDFYISHKWGERDQAVLLKTQIADYSQYELNPAFEHRYVQLNQSEDWQIPTALIEDLPTQASLIIDLECWGSKYWPVYRSAPLGAVSEGVYDQKIIQLADMLASLKQEVYLNFNPQMEVPGRFFPWQEYPSVYIDAYRHVQALIKSKAPSVKMLWSPAGYPGLEEYYPGSDYVDALSITLIAHSEIPLEVYPKMKLEDEVYRRLHRLRFFNHECLVLAGQYDDLSPELWQSQIAFQKANPQLYNRQYFEHLETKVAEDSLFHLGVYDPDRKLDDLAGINAEHLFINLATYKKEGFFEELEKVKQNGRELILTLETIEDRNFERDDQCLEKLLNGEYDPELEELLDSLQHFPRQIYLRFSQEMEIPIERYPWQSKDPKLYIDAYRYLMLRAEKAIPNILKVWGPAGDRGSLEWYPGSDQVDYISIAIYGLPDKNITDPTQQEQFAQIYRRKSWRMRQAPEPIFITEFGVKGPEDFQEQWLLKAAETIKSAEEIAGINYFNMHDVPKAWGDIAPPDWSVEAQTYRNFIKALDRP
;
A
#
# COMPACT_ATOMS: atom_id res chain seq x y z
N MET A 1 1.65 -67.46 -15.77
CA MET A 1 0.39 -66.65 -15.81
C MET A 1 -0.53 -67.13 -16.92
N SER A 2 -1.80 -67.39 -16.60
CA SER A 2 -2.85 -67.72 -17.58
C SER A 2 -3.07 -66.57 -18.57
N LYS A 3 -3.66 -66.86 -19.74
CA LYS A 3 -3.98 -65.85 -20.78
C LYS A 3 -4.87 -64.73 -20.20
N ALA A 4 -5.77 -65.08 -19.28
CA ALA A 4 -6.61 -64.14 -18.54
C ALA A 4 -5.79 -63.27 -17.55
N GLY A 5 -4.85 -63.86 -16.81
CA GLY A 5 -3.97 -63.12 -15.90
C GLY A 5 -3.09 -62.09 -16.62
N ARG A 6 -2.57 -62.41 -17.81
CA ARG A 6 -1.80 -61.46 -18.64
C ARG A 6 -2.64 -60.29 -19.15
N LYS A 7 -3.93 -60.52 -19.44
CA LYS A 7 -4.86 -59.46 -19.86
C LYS A 7 -5.24 -58.55 -18.69
N LEU A 8 -5.44 -59.11 -17.49
CA LEU A 8 -5.69 -58.33 -16.27
C LEU A 8 -4.48 -57.48 -15.87
N TRP A 9 -3.28 -58.05 -15.91
CA TRP A 9 -2.04 -57.33 -15.56
C TRP A 9 -1.75 -56.18 -16.53
N ARG A 10 -1.96 -56.38 -17.84
CA ARG A 10 -1.87 -55.29 -18.83
C ARG A 10 -2.88 -54.18 -18.58
N ARG A 11 -4.13 -54.51 -18.21
CA ARG A 11 -5.15 -53.50 -17.85
C ARG A 11 -4.76 -52.72 -16.59
N PHE A 12 -4.22 -53.39 -15.59
CA PHE A 12 -3.73 -52.75 -14.36
C PHE A 12 -2.57 -51.79 -14.65
N ILE A 13 -1.58 -52.20 -15.45
CA ILE A 13 -0.47 -51.33 -15.87
C ILE A 13 -0.98 -50.11 -16.65
N LEU A 14 -1.90 -50.32 -17.61
CA LEU A 14 -2.46 -49.20 -18.38
C LEU A 14 -3.25 -48.23 -17.50
N LEU A 15 -4.01 -48.73 -16.52
CA LEU A 15 -4.72 -47.90 -15.55
C LEU A 15 -3.75 -47.14 -14.62
N ALA A 16 -2.68 -47.78 -14.16
CA ALA A 16 -1.66 -47.13 -13.35
C ALA A 16 -0.91 -46.03 -14.12
N ILE A 17 -0.59 -46.26 -15.40
CA ILE A 17 0.02 -45.24 -16.27
C ILE A 17 -0.95 -44.09 -16.51
N ALA A 18 -2.22 -44.38 -16.82
CA ALA A 18 -3.24 -43.35 -17.03
C ALA A 18 -3.47 -42.51 -15.77
N PHE A 19 -3.55 -43.15 -14.59
CA PHE A 19 -3.70 -42.46 -13.31
C PHE A 19 -2.44 -41.64 -12.95
N GLY A 20 -1.24 -42.17 -13.22
CA GLY A 20 0.01 -41.45 -13.08
C GLY A 20 0.09 -40.21 -13.98
N LEU A 21 -0.36 -40.31 -15.23
CA LEU A 21 -0.45 -39.17 -16.14
C LEU A 21 -1.47 -38.13 -15.66
N VAL A 22 -2.63 -38.54 -15.14
CA VAL A 22 -3.61 -37.61 -14.58
C VAL A 22 -3.06 -36.89 -13.35
N ILE A 23 -2.39 -37.58 -12.43
CA ILE A 23 -1.73 -36.96 -11.28
C ILE A 23 -0.62 -36.01 -11.74
N PHE A 24 0.21 -36.42 -12.69
CA PHE A 24 1.29 -35.59 -13.19
C PHE A 24 0.77 -34.35 -13.94
N SER A 25 -0.30 -34.49 -14.72
CA SER A 25 -1.00 -33.37 -15.36
C SER A 25 -1.65 -32.46 -14.33
N ALA A 26 -2.30 -33.00 -13.30
CA ALA A 26 -2.89 -32.20 -12.22
C ALA A 26 -1.81 -31.43 -11.43
N LEU A 27 -0.69 -32.08 -11.10
CA LEU A 27 0.48 -31.44 -10.50
C LEU A 27 1.10 -30.38 -11.41
N PHE A 28 1.17 -30.64 -12.72
CA PHE A 28 1.69 -29.69 -13.70
C PHE A 28 0.78 -28.47 -13.86
N PHE A 29 -0.54 -28.65 -13.91
CA PHE A 29 -1.50 -27.55 -13.93
C PHE A 29 -1.50 -26.77 -12.61
N TRP A 30 -1.47 -27.48 -11.48
CA TRP A 30 -1.36 -26.85 -10.16
C TRP A 30 -0.05 -26.06 -10.02
N ALA A 31 1.09 -26.63 -10.41
CA ALA A 31 2.37 -25.94 -10.42
C ALA A 31 2.35 -24.76 -11.38
N ARG A 32 1.80 -24.90 -12.59
CA ARG A 32 1.74 -23.80 -13.58
C ARG A 32 0.98 -22.57 -13.06
N VAL A 33 -0.03 -22.77 -12.22
CA VAL A 33 -0.83 -21.69 -11.63
C VAL A 33 -0.18 -21.11 -10.36
N ASN A 34 0.52 -21.94 -9.57
CA ASN A 34 1.04 -21.55 -8.25
C ASN A 34 2.56 -21.29 -8.20
N TYR A 35 3.32 -21.61 -9.25
CA TYR A 35 4.76 -21.33 -9.32
C TYR A 35 5.03 -19.91 -9.86
N PRO A 36 5.96 -19.16 -9.25
CA PRO A 36 6.42 -17.88 -9.78
C PRO A 36 6.84 -17.96 -11.26
N SER A 37 6.58 -16.92 -12.05
CA SER A 37 6.91 -16.92 -13.48
C SER A 37 8.41 -17.10 -13.73
N TYR A 38 9.26 -16.47 -12.92
CA TYR A 38 10.72 -16.62 -12.98
C TYR A 38 11.22 -18.01 -12.59
N ALA A 39 10.42 -18.82 -11.89
CA ALA A 39 10.82 -20.17 -11.48
C ALA A 39 10.79 -21.17 -12.64
N LYS A 40 10.33 -20.76 -13.83
CA LYS A 40 10.44 -21.51 -15.09
C LYS A 40 11.87 -21.51 -15.64
N ASP A 41 12.70 -20.55 -15.22
CA ASP A 41 14.08 -20.44 -15.66
C ASP A 41 15.00 -21.28 -14.75
N PHE A 42 15.41 -22.44 -15.25
CA PHE A 42 16.31 -23.36 -14.53
C PHE A 42 17.78 -22.99 -14.65
N TYR A 43 18.12 -22.08 -15.57
CA TYR A 43 19.48 -21.65 -15.83
C TYR A 43 19.50 -20.14 -16.07
N ILE A 44 20.09 -19.41 -15.13
CA ILE A 44 20.31 -17.98 -15.25
C ILE A 44 21.75 -17.76 -15.70
N SER A 45 21.93 -17.30 -16.93
CA SER A 45 23.22 -16.81 -17.40
C SER A 45 23.34 -15.31 -17.10
N HIS A 46 24.57 -14.83 -17.02
CA HIS A 46 24.80 -13.42 -17.27
C HIS A 46 24.33 -13.08 -18.68
N LYS A 47 23.65 -11.94 -18.86
CA LYS A 47 23.15 -11.45 -20.15
C LYS A 47 23.23 -9.94 -20.19
N TRP A 48 23.24 -9.38 -21.38
CA TRP A 48 23.12 -7.95 -21.60
C TRP A 48 22.57 -7.71 -22.99
N GLY A 49 22.05 -6.51 -23.22
CA GLY A 49 21.57 -6.12 -24.53
C GLY A 49 20.68 -4.89 -24.46
N GLU A 50 19.92 -4.70 -25.53
CA GLU A 50 18.95 -3.62 -25.67
C GLU A 50 17.64 -3.97 -24.97
N ARG A 51 17.01 -2.96 -24.38
CA ARG A 51 15.68 -3.06 -23.82
C ARG A 51 14.74 -2.38 -24.81
N ASP A 52 13.75 -3.13 -25.31
CA ASP A 52 12.71 -2.58 -26.18
C ASP A 52 11.67 -1.82 -25.33
N GLN A 53 12.10 -0.71 -24.76
CA GLN A 53 11.32 0.14 -23.87
C GLN A 53 11.80 1.59 -24.01
N ALA A 54 11.14 2.33 -24.90
CA ALA A 54 11.42 3.74 -25.15
C ALA A 54 11.07 4.63 -23.95
N VAL A 55 11.74 5.78 -23.84
CA VAL A 55 11.34 6.87 -22.94
C VAL A 55 10.39 7.79 -23.69
N LEU A 56 9.12 7.81 -23.27
CA LEU A 56 8.06 8.56 -23.92
C LEU A 56 8.00 10.01 -23.43
N LEU A 57 8.41 10.24 -22.19
CA LEU A 57 8.38 11.54 -21.54
C LEU A 57 9.50 11.65 -20.51
N LYS A 58 10.13 12.81 -20.44
CA LYS A 58 10.93 13.27 -19.30
C LYS A 58 10.26 14.50 -18.71
N THR A 59 9.98 14.51 -17.40
CA THR A 59 9.24 15.59 -16.73
C THR A 59 9.71 15.83 -15.30
N GLN A 60 9.27 16.89 -14.65
CA GLN A 60 9.46 17.11 -13.22
C GLN A 60 8.16 16.82 -12.47
N ILE A 61 8.21 15.98 -11.42
CA ILE A 61 6.99 15.63 -10.67
C ILE A 61 6.30 16.87 -10.09
N ALA A 62 7.10 17.84 -9.62
CA ALA A 62 6.59 19.08 -9.04
C ALA A 62 5.97 20.06 -10.06
N ASP A 63 6.27 19.90 -11.37
CA ASP A 63 5.79 20.80 -12.41
C ASP A 63 5.80 20.08 -13.78
N TYR A 64 4.64 19.53 -14.16
CA TYR A 64 4.47 18.81 -15.41
C TYR A 64 4.66 19.70 -16.65
N SER A 65 4.67 21.02 -16.50
CA SER A 65 4.95 21.92 -17.63
C SER A 65 6.44 21.99 -18.00
N GLN A 66 7.32 21.47 -17.14
CA GLN A 66 8.73 21.24 -17.46
C GLN A 66 8.91 19.82 -17.98
N TYR A 67 8.80 19.66 -19.30
CA TYR A 67 8.85 18.34 -19.91
C TYR A 67 9.51 18.32 -21.29
N GLU A 68 9.89 17.12 -21.71
CA GLU A 68 10.35 16.77 -23.04
C GLU A 68 9.62 15.48 -23.47
N LEU A 69 8.97 15.51 -24.64
CA LEU A 69 8.32 14.33 -25.22
C LEU A 69 9.31 13.59 -26.13
N ASN A 70 9.28 12.27 -26.06
CA ASN A 70 10.15 11.36 -26.81
C ASN A 70 11.64 11.78 -26.76
N PRO A 71 12.20 12.04 -25.56
CA PRO A 71 13.60 12.40 -25.42
C PRO A 71 14.50 11.28 -25.95
N ALA A 72 15.66 11.64 -26.50
CA ALA A 72 16.61 10.68 -27.03
C ALA A 72 17.31 9.89 -25.91
N PHE A 73 16.83 8.66 -25.68
CA PHE A 73 17.42 7.71 -24.73
C PHE A 73 17.74 6.39 -25.41
N GLU A 74 18.91 5.85 -25.09
CA GLU A 74 19.21 4.43 -25.27
C GLU A 74 18.88 3.68 -23.98
N HIS A 75 18.20 2.55 -24.12
CA HIS A 75 17.87 1.69 -22.99
C HIS A 75 18.56 0.33 -23.15
N ARG A 76 19.41 -0.01 -22.18
CA ARG A 76 20.16 -1.26 -22.11
C ARG A 76 19.87 -1.98 -20.80
N TYR A 77 20.16 -3.27 -20.74
CA TYR A 77 20.08 -4.05 -19.51
C TYR A 77 21.33 -4.90 -19.32
N VAL A 78 21.61 -5.21 -18.06
CA VAL A 78 22.65 -6.14 -17.60
C VAL A 78 22.02 -7.06 -16.57
N GLN A 79 21.95 -8.34 -16.93
CA GLN A 79 21.49 -9.42 -16.07
C GLN A 79 22.68 -10.12 -15.44
N LEU A 80 22.74 -10.17 -14.11
CA LEU A 80 23.79 -10.82 -13.33
C LEU A 80 23.26 -12.02 -12.55
N ASN A 81 24.03 -13.10 -12.57
CA ASN A 81 23.90 -14.21 -11.61
C ASN A 81 25.03 -14.16 -10.55
N GLN A 82 25.01 -15.07 -9.57
CA GLN A 82 25.98 -15.11 -8.47
C GLN A 82 27.36 -15.69 -8.85
N SER A 83 27.53 -16.33 -10.01
CA SER A 83 28.80 -16.96 -10.37
C SER A 83 29.86 -15.96 -10.85
N GLU A 84 31.14 -16.30 -10.64
CA GLU A 84 32.28 -15.42 -10.90
C GLU A 84 32.71 -15.33 -12.37
N ASP A 85 32.09 -16.11 -13.26
CA ASP A 85 32.41 -16.15 -14.70
C ASP A 85 31.90 -14.93 -15.50
N TRP A 86 31.57 -13.84 -14.80
CA TRP A 86 31.21 -12.57 -15.40
C TRP A 86 32.41 -11.93 -16.08
N GLN A 87 32.16 -11.33 -17.24
CA GLN A 87 33.11 -10.48 -17.95
C GLN A 87 32.41 -9.17 -18.30
N ILE A 88 33.17 -8.07 -18.31
CA ILE A 88 32.63 -6.77 -18.68
C ILE A 88 32.14 -6.84 -20.13
N PRO A 89 30.86 -6.55 -20.39
CA PRO A 89 30.31 -6.60 -21.74
C PRO A 89 30.70 -5.32 -22.48
N THR A 90 31.82 -5.33 -23.20
CA THR A 90 32.23 -4.15 -24.01
C THR A 90 31.12 -3.75 -24.99
N ALA A 91 30.41 -4.74 -25.54
CA ALA A 91 29.22 -4.57 -26.37
C ALA A 91 28.06 -3.77 -25.71
N LEU A 92 28.04 -3.61 -24.39
CA LEU A 92 27.02 -2.78 -23.71
C LEU A 92 27.20 -1.29 -24.04
N ILE A 93 28.43 -0.88 -24.29
CA ILE A 93 28.80 0.53 -24.56
C ILE A 93 29.36 0.75 -25.96
N GLU A 94 29.66 -0.34 -26.69
CA GLU A 94 29.93 -0.27 -28.13
C GLU A 94 28.68 0.27 -28.85
N ASP A 95 28.91 1.13 -29.83
CA ASP A 95 27.86 1.71 -30.69
C ASP A 95 26.81 2.59 -29.97
N LEU A 96 27.09 3.06 -28.75
CA LEU A 96 26.25 4.06 -28.09
C LEU A 96 26.25 5.38 -28.89
N PRO A 97 25.07 5.92 -29.24
CA PRO A 97 24.96 7.22 -29.89
C PRO A 97 25.41 8.32 -28.93
N THR A 98 26.33 9.15 -29.40
CA THR A 98 27.01 10.18 -28.58
C THR A 98 26.10 11.30 -28.06
N GLN A 99 24.86 11.39 -28.53
CA GLN A 99 23.91 12.46 -28.18
C GLN A 99 22.73 11.99 -27.31
N ALA A 100 22.54 10.68 -27.12
CA ALA A 100 21.44 10.16 -26.31
C ALA A 100 21.87 9.94 -24.86
N SER A 101 20.95 10.17 -23.91
CA SER A 101 21.13 9.70 -22.54
C SER A 101 21.01 8.17 -22.49
N LEU A 102 21.59 7.53 -21.48
CA LEU A 102 21.61 6.07 -21.33
C LEU A 102 20.87 5.64 -20.07
N ILE A 103 19.95 4.68 -20.19
CA ILE A 103 19.41 3.92 -19.05
C ILE A 103 20.02 2.52 -19.08
N ILE A 104 20.47 2.05 -17.93
CA ILE A 104 20.94 0.68 -17.73
C ILE A 104 20.16 0.02 -16.60
N ASP A 105 19.35 -0.98 -16.95
CA ASP A 105 18.73 -1.90 -16.00
C ASP A 105 19.78 -2.88 -15.46
N LEU A 106 20.14 -2.77 -14.18
CA LEU A 106 20.94 -3.74 -13.45
C LEU A 106 20.01 -4.76 -12.77
N GLU A 107 19.99 -5.98 -13.27
CA GLU A 107 19.11 -7.04 -12.79
C GLU A 107 19.90 -8.17 -12.10
N CYS A 108 19.62 -8.43 -10.82
CA CYS A 108 20.27 -9.49 -10.05
C CYS A 108 19.33 -10.68 -9.84
N TRP A 109 19.60 -11.79 -10.54
CA TRP A 109 18.70 -12.95 -10.64
C TRP A 109 19.11 -14.15 -9.76
N GLY A 110 20.16 -14.03 -8.93
CA GLY A 110 20.56 -15.08 -7.99
C GLY A 110 21.40 -16.20 -8.59
N SER A 111 21.21 -17.44 -8.14
CA SER A 111 22.11 -18.57 -8.45
C SER A 111 22.10 -18.96 -9.94
N LYS A 112 23.27 -19.35 -10.46
CA LYS A 112 23.43 -19.90 -11.82
C LYS A 112 22.79 -21.28 -11.99
N TYR A 113 22.85 -22.11 -10.95
CA TYR A 113 22.34 -23.48 -10.93
C TYR A 113 21.33 -23.59 -9.81
N TRP A 114 20.19 -24.25 -10.07
CA TRP A 114 19.09 -24.47 -9.10
C TRP A 114 18.09 -23.30 -9.02
N PRO A 115 16.80 -23.55 -8.74
CA PRO A 115 15.77 -22.59 -9.13
C PRO A 115 15.87 -21.30 -8.33
N VAL A 116 15.80 -20.21 -9.10
CA VAL A 116 15.91 -18.80 -8.72
C VAL A 116 15.19 -18.46 -7.41
N TYR A 117 14.02 -19.04 -7.15
CA TYR A 117 13.21 -18.78 -5.95
C TYR A 117 13.87 -19.15 -4.61
N ARG A 118 14.97 -19.91 -4.60
CA ARG A 118 15.72 -20.26 -3.38
C ARG A 118 16.99 -19.42 -3.16
N SER A 119 17.32 -18.50 -4.05
CA SER A 119 18.63 -17.82 -4.06
C SER A 119 18.66 -16.43 -3.45
N ALA A 120 17.54 -15.95 -2.89
CA ALA A 120 17.40 -14.69 -2.15
C ALA A 120 18.25 -13.53 -2.72
N PRO A 121 18.09 -13.17 -4.02
CA PRO A 121 19.06 -12.32 -4.72
C PRO A 121 19.26 -10.93 -4.10
N LEU A 122 18.22 -10.34 -3.52
CA LEU A 122 18.34 -9.05 -2.82
C LEU A 122 19.23 -9.12 -1.57
N GLY A 123 19.14 -10.22 -0.81
CA GLY A 123 20.04 -10.46 0.34
C GLY A 123 21.49 -10.59 -0.12
N ALA A 124 21.73 -11.38 -1.18
CA ALA A 124 23.07 -11.55 -1.75
C ALA A 124 23.68 -10.23 -2.27
N VAL A 125 22.88 -9.30 -2.78
CA VAL A 125 23.36 -7.95 -3.11
C VAL A 125 23.85 -7.23 -1.86
N SER A 126 23.04 -7.21 -0.80
CA SER A 126 23.39 -6.52 0.47
C SER A 126 24.59 -7.17 1.19
N GLU A 127 24.79 -8.48 1.00
CA GLU A 127 25.93 -9.24 1.53
C GLU A 127 27.22 -9.07 0.71
N GLY A 128 27.15 -8.35 -0.41
CA GLY A 128 28.31 -8.03 -1.23
C GLY A 128 28.67 -9.05 -2.31
N VAL A 129 27.82 -10.06 -2.56
CA VAL A 129 28.08 -11.14 -3.54
C VAL A 129 28.25 -10.61 -4.97
N TYR A 130 27.64 -9.46 -5.27
CA TYR A 130 27.68 -8.82 -6.58
C TYR A 130 28.71 -7.68 -6.69
N ASP A 131 29.36 -7.28 -5.59
CA ASP A 131 30.12 -6.02 -5.50
C ASP A 131 31.19 -5.88 -6.56
N GLN A 132 31.99 -6.94 -6.78
CA GLN A 132 33.04 -6.89 -7.78
C GLN A 132 32.48 -6.60 -9.19
N LYS A 133 31.33 -7.18 -9.54
CA LYS A 133 30.69 -6.99 -10.85
C LYS A 133 30.08 -5.60 -10.95
N ILE A 134 29.44 -5.13 -9.88
CA ILE A 134 28.85 -3.79 -9.81
C ILE A 134 29.93 -2.71 -9.89
N ILE A 135 31.06 -2.89 -9.20
CA ILE A 135 32.21 -1.97 -9.27
C ILE A 135 32.79 -1.95 -10.69
N GLN A 136 32.96 -3.10 -11.33
CA GLN A 136 33.42 -3.17 -12.72
C GLN A 136 32.47 -2.47 -13.70
N LEU A 137 31.16 -2.66 -13.51
CA LEU A 137 30.14 -1.91 -14.26
C LEU A 137 30.29 -0.42 -13.99
N ALA A 138 30.38 0.01 -12.74
CA ALA A 138 30.51 1.41 -12.35
C ALA A 138 31.74 2.08 -12.97
N ASP A 139 32.92 1.43 -12.92
CA ASP A 139 34.15 1.94 -13.53
C ASP A 139 33.99 2.14 -15.05
N MET A 140 33.28 1.23 -15.72
CA MET A 140 32.94 1.39 -17.13
C MET A 140 32.01 2.58 -17.37
N LEU A 141 30.95 2.72 -16.57
CA LEU A 141 29.99 3.83 -16.69
C LEU A 141 30.63 5.19 -16.41
N ALA A 142 31.58 5.26 -15.49
CA ALA A 142 32.33 6.47 -15.18
C ALA A 142 33.14 7.01 -16.38
N SER A 143 33.46 6.16 -17.35
CA SER A 143 34.19 6.55 -18.56
C SER A 143 33.31 7.18 -19.65
N LEU A 144 31.98 7.06 -19.52
CA LEU A 144 31.04 7.57 -20.49
C LEU A 144 30.88 9.09 -20.37
N LYS A 145 30.68 9.76 -21.51
CA LYS A 145 30.53 11.22 -21.58
C LYS A 145 29.08 11.69 -21.58
N GLN A 146 28.14 10.79 -21.89
CA GLN A 146 26.71 11.08 -21.88
C GLN A 146 26.13 10.93 -20.46
N GLU A 147 24.92 11.44 -20.27
CA GLU A 147 24.18 11.26 -19.04
C GLU A 147 23.74 9.80 -18.88
N VAL A 148 24.02 9.20 -17.72
CA VAL A 148 23.73 7.78 -17.45
C VAL A 148 22.82 7.66 -16.24
N TYR A 149 21.75 6.89 -16.40
CA TYR A 149 20.81 6.47 -15.37
C TYR A 149 21.00 4.98 -15.12
N LEU A 150 21.36 4.59 -13.90
CA LEU A 150 21.40 3.19 -13.49
C LEU A 150 20.12 2.85 -12.72
N ASN A 151 19.42 1.83 -13.18
CA ASN A 151 18.18 1.36 -12.61
C ASN A 151 18.37 -0.03 -12.00
N PHE A 152 18.24 -0.13 -10.68
CA PHE A 152 18.42 -1.42 -10.01
C PHE A 152 17.10 -2.16 -9.84
N ASN A 153 17.01 -3.37 -10.40
CA ASN A 153 15.92 -4.32 -10.19
C ASN A 153 14.51 -3.65 -10.31
N PRO A 154 14.12 -3.19 -11.51
CA PRO A 154 12.88 -2.42 -11.69
C PRO A 154 11.60 -3.21 -11.41
N GLN A 155 10.47 -2.50 -11.31
CA GLN A 155 9.12 -3.08 -11.12
C GLN A 155 9.02 -3.96 -9.87
N MET A 156 9.78 -3.60 -8.84
CA MET A 156 9.92 -4.32 -7.58
C MET A 156 8.61 -4.43 -6.79
N GLU A 157 7.69 -3.49 -7.01
CA GLU A 157 6.45 -3.39 -6.26
C GLU A 157 5.33 -4.29 -6.81
N VAL A 158 5.43 -4.74 -8.06
CA VAL A 158 4.35 -5.48 -8.71
C VAL A 158 4.22 -6.88 -8.09
N PRO A 159 3.06 -7.26 -7.51
CA PRO A 159 2.87 -8.52 -6.79
C PRO A 159 2.63 -9.72 -7.74
N GLY A 160 3.20 -9.69 -8.94
CA GLY A 160 3.00 -10.72 -9.96
C GLY A 160 4.02 -11.86 -9.94
N ARG A 161 5.06 -11.76 -9.09
CA ARG A 161 6.17 -12.74 -9.01
C ARG A 161 6.77 -13.07 -10.39
N PHE A 162 6.93 -12.02 -11.20
CA PHE A 162 7.62 -12.03 -12.49
C PHE A 162 9.12 -11.98 -12.34
N PHE A 163 9.59 -11.24 -11.35
CA PHE A 163 11.00 -11.11 -11.04
C PHE A 163 11.30 -11.59 -9.62
N PRO A 164 12.52 -12.09 -9.34
CA PRO A 164 12.86 -12.67 -8.05
C PRO A 164 13.13 -11.63 -6.94
N TRP A 165 13.11 -10.33 -7.28
CA TRP A 165 13.24 -9.23 -6.33
C TRP A 165 11.89 -8.59 -5.93
N GLN A 166 10.77 -9.09 -6.42
CA GLN A 166 9.44 -8.61 -6.02
C GLN A 166 9.04 -9.12 -4.63
N GLU A 167 8.14 -8.40 -3.95
CA GLU A 167 7.50 -8.73 -2.65
C GLU A 167 8.27 -8.38 -1.36
N TYR A 168 9.50 -7.87 -1.44
CA TYR A 168 10.34 -7.64 -0.26
C TYR A 168 10.77 -6.16 -0.12
N PRO A 169 9.91 -5.26 0.37
CA PRO A 169 10.19 -3.82 0.34
C PRO A 169 11.42 -3.40 1.13
N SER A 170 11.56 -3.82 2.38
CA SER A 170 12.73 -3.46 3.20
C SER A 170 14.04 -4.00 2.63
N VAL A 171 14.04 -5.26 2.19
CA VAL A 171 15.22 -5.93 1.62
C VAL A 171 15.60 -5.30 0.27
N TYR A 172 14.62 -4.89 -0.54
CA TYR A 172 14.87 -4.16 -1.78
C TYR A 172 15.54 -2.81 -1.48
N ILE A 173 15.04 -2.06 -0.49
CA ILE A 173 15.61 -0.76 -0.11
C ILE A 173 17.05 -0.92 0.35
N ASP A 174 17.35 -1.90 1.21
CA ASP A 174 18.72 -2.14 1.69
C ASP A 174 19.66 -2.47 0.52
N ALA A 175 19.23 -3.34 -0.40
CA ALA A 175 19.98 -3.69 -1.59
C ALA A 175 20.18 -2.49 -2.54
N TYR A 176 19.14 -1.67 -2.75
CA TYR A 176 19.22 -0.46 -3.58
C TYR A 176 20.24 0.52 -3.02
N ARG A 177 20.20 0.78 -1.70
CA ARG A 177 21.15 1.67 -1.01
C ARG A 177 22.58 1.15 -1.08
N HIS A 178 22.78 -0.16 -0.97
CA HIS A 178 24.09 -0.79 -1.14
C HIS A 178 24.65 -0.59 -2.56
N VAL A 179 23.83 -0.86 -3.59
CA VAL A 179 24.20 -0.62 -4.99
C VAL A 179 24.51 0.86 -5.21
N GLN A 180 23.65 1.76 -4.73
CA GLN A 180 23.86 3.20 -4.83
C GLN A 180 25.21 3.63 -4.24
N ALA A 181 25.57 3.13 -3.05
CA ALA A 181 26.84 3.46 -2.41
C ALA A 181 28.04 3.04 -3.27
N LEU A 182 28.00 1.82 -3.85
CA LEU A 182 29.05 1.35 -4.76
C LEU A 182 29.15 2.22 -6.00
N ILE A 183 28.03 2.53 -6.64
CA ILE A 183 27.98 3.36 -7.84
C ILE A 183 28.51 4.76 -7.55
N LYS A 184 28.04 5.43 -6.49
CA LYS A 184 28.50 6.78 -6.16
C LYS A 184 29.98 6.82 -5.78
N SER A 185 30.54 5.74 -5.25
CA SER A 185 31.97 5.66 -4.94
C SER A 185 32.89 5.60 -6.17
N LYS A 186 32.39 5.09 -7.30
CA LYS A 186 33.17 4.85 -8.53
C LYS A 186 32.77 5.77 -9.69
N ALA A 187 31.49 6.05 -9.81
CA ALA A 187 30.86 6.79 -10.89
C ALA A 187 29.86 7.82 -10.33
N PRO A 188 30.33 8.85 -9.59
CA PRO A 188 29.45 9.81 -8.91
C PRO A 188 28.52 10.59 -9.85
N SER A 189 28.88 10.70 -11.14
CA SER A 189 28.04 11.34 -12.18
C SER A 189 26.87 10.46 -12.66
N VAL A 190 26.88 9.16 -12.37
CA VAL A 190 25.76 8.26 -12.71
C VAL A 190 24.58 8.59 -11.82
N LYS A 191 23.42 8.83 -12.43
CA LYS A 191 22.15 9.04 -11.74
C LYS A 191 21.55 7.70 -11.33
N MET A 192 21.13 7.59 -10.09
CA MET A 192 20.37 6.44 -9.60
C MET A 192 18.90 6.65 -9.93
N LEU A 193 18.40 5.80 -10.83
CA LEU A 193 17.01 5.77 -11.22
C LEU A 193 16.27 4.77 -10.31
N TRP A 194 15.15 5.19 -9.73
CA TRP A 194 14.21 4.30 -9.06
C TRP A 194 13.00 4.11 -9.97
N SER A 195 12.83 2.89 -10.48
CA SER A 195 11.84 2.57 -11.51
C SER A 195 10.77 1.59 -11.04
N PRO A 196 9.79 2.04 -10.22
CA PRO A 196 8.56 1.30 -10.06
C PRO A 196 7.84 1.19 -11.41
N ALA A 197 6.96 0.20 -11.53
CA ALA A 197 6.01 0.16 -12.64
C ALA A 197 4.97 1.30 -12.54
N GLY A 198 4.67 1.75 -11.32
CA GLY A 198 3.60 2.71 -11.01
C GLY A 198 2.36 2.04 -10.42
N TYR A 199 2.48 0.78 -9.99
CA TYR A 199 1.40 -0.02 -9.43
C TYR A 199 1.08 0.43 -7.99
N PRO A 200 -0.17 0.27 -7.47
CA PRO A 200 -0.50 0.59 -6.09
C PRO A 200 0.49 -0.01 -5.08
N GLY A 201 0.95 0.81 -4.12
CA GLY A 201 1.92 0.43 -3.08
C GLY A 201 3.39 0.53 -3.49
N LEU A 202 3.71 1.33 -4.52
CA LEU A 202 5.10 1.64 -4.91
C LEU A 202 5.88 2.32 -3.78
N GLU A 203 5.20 3.10 -2.96
CA GLU A 203 5.77 3.91 -1.87
C GLU A 203 6.42 3.03 -0.80
N GLU A 204 5.99 1.77 -0.69
CA GLU A 204 6.56 0.78 0.23
C GLU A 204 8.04 0.48 -0.07
N TYR A 205 8.47 0.68 -1.33
CA TYR A 205 9.78 0.33 -1.86
C TYR A 205 10.70 1.55 -2.05
N TYR A 206 10.28 2.75 -1.64
CA TYR A 206 11.05 3.97 -1.88
C TYR A 206 12.35 3.98 -1.05
N PRO A 207 13.54 4.07 -1.69
CA PRO A 207 14.82 4.02 -0.97
C PRO A 207 15.11 5.27 -0.12
N GLY A 208 14.38 6.37 -0.32
CA GLY A 208 14.61 7.66 0.32
C GLY A 208 15.27 8.67 -0.63
N SER A 209 14.94 9.95 -0.46
CA SER A 209 15.32 11.03 -1.38
C SER A 209 16.82 11.24 -1.54
N ASP A 210 17.62 10.91 -0.52
CA ASP A 210 19.09 11.04 -0.59
C ASP A 210 19.76 9.97 -1.47
N TYR A 211 19.03 8.89 -1.81
CA TYR A 211 19.56 7.76 -2.58
C TYR A 211 19.11 7.77 -4.04
N VAL A 212 18.10 8.59 -4.38
CA VAL A 212 17.44 8.58 -5.68
C VAL A 212 17.70 9.91 -6.38
N ASP A 213 18.20 9.87 -7.61
CA ASP A 213 18.43 11.07 -8.42
C ASP A 213 17.29 11.32 -9.43
N ALA A 214 16.55 10.26 -9.80
CA ALA A 214 15.41 10.33 -10.71
C ALA A 214 14.45 9.14 -10.49
N LEU A 215 13.20 9.29 -10.95
CA LEU A 215 12.15 8.27 -10.89
C LEU A 215 11.79 7.82 -12.30
N SER A 216 11.12 6.67 -12.41
CA SER A 216 10.33 6.39 -13.60
C SER A 216 9.05 5.63 -13.29
N ILE A 217 8.11 5.65 -14.23
CA ILE A 217 6.96 4.74 -14.28
C ILE A 217 6.93 4.04 -15.65
N THR A 218 6.27 2.89 -15.72
CA THR A 218 6.03 2.19 -16.98
C THR A 218 4.54 2.23 -17.30
N LEU A 219 4.17 2.55 -18.55
CA LEU A 219 2.77 2.57 -18.98
C LEU A 219 2.22 1.14 -19.13
N ILE A 220 1.76 0.59 -18.01
CA ILE A 220 1.36 -0.80 -17.83
C ILE A 220 2.51 -1.75 -18.18
N ALA A 221 3.32 -2.07 -17.19
CA ALA A 221 4.40 -3.03 -17.37
C ALA A 221 3.86 -4.44 -17.64
N HIS A 222 4.62 -5.24 -18.39
CA HIS A 222 4.24 -6.63 -18.68
C HIS A 222 4.01 -7.48 -17.43
N SER A 223 4.70 -7.16 -16.32
CA SER A 223 4.53 -7.85 -15.04
C SER A 223 3.17 -7.56 -14.36
N GLU A 224 2.48 -6.50 -14.76
CA GLU A 224 1.16 -6.12 -14.23
C GLU A 224 0.02 -6.82 -14.97
N ILE A 225 0.22 -7.21 -16.24
CA ILE A 225 -0.84 -7.67 -17.16
C ILE A 225 -1.71 -8.81 -16.60
N PRO A 226 -1.18 -9.83 -15.90
CA PRO A 226 -2.00 -10.90 -15.36
C PRO A 226 -2.75 -10.55 -14.07
N LEU A 227 -2.49 -9.39 -13.46
CA LEU A 227 -3.13 -8.99 -12.21
C LEU A 227 -4.55 -8.49 -12.52
N GLU A 228 -5.52 -9.02 -11.79
CA GLU A 228 -6.94 -8.64 -11.93
C GLU A 228 -7.49 -7.97 -10.66
N VAL A 229 -6.59 -7.56 -9.75
CA VAL A 229 -6.96 -7.01 -8.44
C VAL A 229 -7.53 -5.60 -8.54
N TYR A 230 -6.98 -4.76 -9.42
CA TYR A 230 -7.46 -3.39 -9.63
C TYR A 230 -8.16 -3.27 -10.99
N PRO A 231 -9.17 -2.39 -11.10
CA PRO A 231 -9.84 -2.12 -12.38
C PRO A 231 -8.87 -1.67 -13.47
N LYS A 232 -9.07 -2.15 -14.69
CA LYS A 232 -8.34 -1.67 -15.87
C LYS A 232 -8.92 -0.35 -16.34
N MET A 233 -8.09 0.67 -16.53
CA MET A 233 -8.53 2.01 -16.89
C MET A 233 -8.12 2.39 -18.32
N LYS A 234 -8.61 3.52 -18.81
CA LYS A 234 -8.13 4.11 -20.06
C LYS A 234 -6.71 4.67 -19.85
N LEU A 235 -5.96 4.83 -20.94
CA LEU A 235 -4.59 5.33 -20.89
C LEU A 235 -4.46 6.66 -20.12
N GLU A 236 -5.36 7.61 -20.35
CA GLU A 236 -5.33 8.91 -19.66
C GLU A 236 -5.45 8.76 -18.13
N ASP A 237 -6.36 7.89 -17.67
CA ASP A 237 -6.56 7.59 -16.26
C ASP A 237 -5.36 6.80 -15.67
N GLU A 238 -4.76 5.89 -16.45
CA GLU A 238 -3.54 5.17 -16.05
C GLU A 238 -2.37 6.13 -15.85
N VAL A 239 -2.16 7.07 -16.78
CA VAL A 239 -1.11 8.10 -16.68
C VAL A 239 -1.35 8.97 -15.45
N TYR A 240 -2.58 9.47 -15.28
CA TYR A 240 -2.98 10.26 -14.12
C TYR A 240 -2.69 9.51 -12.81
N ARG A 241 -3.18 8.28 -12.64
CA ARG A 241 -3.06 7.54 -11.38
C ARG A 241 -1.62 7.17 -11.05
N ARG A 242 -0.81 6.78 -12.05
CA ARG A 242 0.61 6.48 -11.84
C ARG A 242 1.38 7.72 -11.39
N LEU A 243 1.15 8.86 -12.03
CA LEU A 243 1.78 10.12 -11.63
C LEU A 243 1.28 10.63 -10.28
N HIS A 244 -0.01 10.46 -9.98
CA HIS A 244 -0.60 10.82 -8.70
C HIS A 244 0.04 10.08 -7.53
N ARG A 245 0.41 8.81 -7.68
CA ARG A 245 1.17 8.05 -6.67
C ARG A 245 2.59 8.57 -6.45
N LEU A 246 3.19 9.25 -7.43
CA LEU A 246 4.54 9.82 -7.30
C LEU A 246 4.58 11.19 -6.60
N ARG A 247 3.44 11.81 -6.30
CA ARG A 247 3.37 13.19 -5.78
C ARG A 247 4.10 13.44 -4.45
N PHE A 248 4.44 12.37 -3.71
CA PHE A 248 5.23 12.43 -2.48
C PHE A 248 6.73 12.68 -2.73
N PHE A 249 7.18 12.50 -3.97
CA PHE A 249 8.59 12.54 -4.34
C PHE A 249 8.88 13.75 -5.21
N ASN A 250 10.00 14.41 -4.94
CA ASN A 250 10.37 15.63 -5.64
C ASN A 250 11.60 15.41 -6.53
N HIS A 251 11.40 14.65 -7.61
CA HIS A 251 12.46 14.27 -8.54
C HIS A 251 11.99 14.44 -9.99
N GLU A 252 12.96 14.45 -10.89
CA GLU A 252 12.71 14.19 -12.31
C GLU A 252 12.07 12.81 -12.47
N CYS A 253 11.15 12.68 -13.42
CA CYS A 253 10.47 11.43 -13.73
C CYS A 253 10.52 11.12 -15.22
N LEU A 254 10.85 9.88 -15.54
CA LEU A 254 10.76 9.31 -16.88
C LEU A 254 9.49 8.46 -17.02
N VAL A 255 8.74 8.62 -18.10
CA VAL A 255 7.64 7.71 -18.45
C VAL A 255 8.13 6.76 -19.52
N LEU A 256 8.18 5.48 -19.18
CA LEU A 256 8.68 4.41 -20.04
C LEU A 256 7.52 3.71 -20.75
N ALA A 257 7.75 3.31 -21.99
CA ALA A 257 6.84 2.48 -22.76
C ALA A 257 6.55 1.15 -22.05
N GLY A 258 5.33 0.63 -22.19
CA GLY A 258 4.94 -0.67 -21.64
C GLY A 258 3.97 -1.35 -22.61
N GLN A 259 2.75 -1.59 -22.15
CA GLN A 259 1.66 -1.95 -23.06
C GLN A 259 1.37 -0.82 -24.08
N TYR A 260 1.65 0.42 -23.69
CA TYR A 260 1.54 1.60 -24.54
C TYR A 260 2.93 2.12 -24.90
N ASP A 261 3.14 2.42 -26.17
CA ASP A 261 4.41 2.81 -26.79
C ASP A 261 4.44 4.26 -27.30
N ASP A 262 3.37 5.03 -27.05
CA ASP A 262 3.27 6.44 -27.40
C ASP A 262 2.49 7.22 -26.33
N LEU A 263 2.82 8.50 -26.20
CA LEU A 263 2.13 9.46 -25.33
C LEU A 263 1.86 10.73 -26.13
N SER A 264 0.60 10.96 -26.52
CA SER A 264 0.28 12.09 -27.38
C SER A 264 0.49 13.43 -26.65
N PRO A 265 0.88 14.50 -27.37
CA PRO A 265 0.99 15.84 -26.81
C PRO A 265 -0.30 16.31 -26.14
N GLU A 266 -1.46 16.01 -26.71
CA GLU A 266 -2.77 16.41 -26.19
C GLU A 266 -3.08 15.74 -24.84
N LEU A 267 -2.77 14.45 -24.72
CA LEU A 267 -2.92 13.73 -23.45
C LEU A 267 -1.99 14.35 -22.40
N TRP A 268 -0.72 14.60 -22.73
CA TRP A 268 0.18 15.23 -21.77
C TRP A 268 -0.26 16.64 -21.36
N GLN A 269 -0.79 17.43 -22.30
CA GLN A 269 -1.38 18.74 -21.98
C GLN A 269 -2.59 18.62 -21.04
N SER A 270 -3.39 17.54 -21.14
CA SER A 270 -4.48 17.30 -20.18
C SER A 270 -3.94 17.05 -18.77
N GLN A 271 -2.83 16.32 -18.63
CA GLN A 271 -2.16 16.09 -17.34
C GLN A 271 -1.60 17.39 -16.73
N ILE A 272 -1.00 18.27 -17.54
CA ILE A 272 -0.54 19.60 -17.09
C ILE A 272 -1.72 20.44 -16.60
N ALA A 273 -2.81 20.49 -17.38
CA ALA A 273 -4.01 21.24 -17.00
C ALA A 273 -4.61 20.69 -15.71
N PHE A 274 -4.65 19.36 -15.56
CA PHE A 274 -5.13 18.68 -14.37
C PHE A 274 -4.27 19.02 -13.15
N GLN A 275 -2.94 18.93 -13.23
CA GLN A 275 -2.06 19.26 -12.11
C GLN A 275 -2.26 20.71 -11.66
N LYS A 276 -2.30 21.66 -12.61
CA LYS A 276 -2.50 23.08 -12.33
C LYS A 276 -3.87 23.40 -11.73
N ALA A 277 -4.91 22.67 -12.14
CA ALA A 277 -6.26 22.85 -11.63
C ALA A 277 -6.45 22.27 -10.21
N ASN A 278 -5.53 21.44 -9.73
CA ASN A 278 -5.65 20.73 -8.46
C ASN A 278 -4.46 20.97 -7.51
N PRO A 279 -4.14 22.24 -7.18
CA PRO A 279 -3.01 22.55 -6.29
C PRO A 279 -3.16 21.92 -4.90
N GLN A 280 -4.39 21.65 -4.44
CA GLN A 280 -4.66 20.98 -3.18
C GLN A 280 -4.17 19.51 -3.14
N LEU A 281 -3.98 18.88 -4.30
CA LEU A 281 -3.45 17.51 -4.42
C LEU A 281 -1.93 17.48 -4.55
N TYR A 282 -1.33 18.54 -5.07
CA TYR A 282 0.07 18.53 -5.53
C TYR A 282 0.97 19.54 -4.81
N ASN A 283 0.46 20.29 -3.84
CA ASN A 283 1.29 21.17 -3.02
C ASN A 283 2.26 20.33 -2.17
N ARG A 284 3.56 20.48 -2.46
CA ARG A 284 4.63 19.71 -1.81
C ARG A 284 4.69 19.89 -0.30
N GLN A 285 4.28 21.04 0.22
CA GLN A 285 4.24 21.30 1.66
C GLN A 285 3.34 20.30 2.40
N TYR A 286 2.40 19.65 1.70
CA TYR A 286 1.50 18.65 2.29
C TYR A 286 2.14 17.27 2.47
N PHE A 287 3.35 17.06 1.94
CA PHE A 287 4.10 15.80 2.01
C PHE A 287 5.46 15.96 2.69
N GLU A 288 5.86 17.19 2.97
CA GLU A 288 7.10 17.47 3.69
C GLU A 288 6.94 17.04 5.15
N HIS A 289 7.88 16.22 5.62
CA HIS A 289 8.08 15.98 7.05
C HIS A 289 8.64 17.28 7.66
N LEU A 290 7.75 18.25 7.92
CA LEU A 290 8.02 19.25 8.94
C LEU A 290 8.31 18.44 10.20
N GLU A 291 9.54 18.57 10.72
CA GLU A 291 10.08 17.87 11.89
C GLU A 291 8.95 17.31 12.74
N THR A 292 8.83 15.98 12.70
CA THR A 292 7.80 15.15 13.35
C THR A 292 6.83 16.00 14.18
N LYS A 293 5.56 16.08 13.76
CA LYS A 293 4.46 16.26 14.71
C LYS A 293 4.42 15.02 15.64
N VAL A 294 5.52 14.67 16.30
CA VAL A 294 5.48 14.03 17.60
C VAL A 294 4.74 15.07 18.39
N ALA A 295 3.46 14.82 18.63
CA ALA A 295 2.67 15.65 19.49
C ALA A 295 3.43 15.70 20.82
N GLU A 296 4.20 16.77 21.04
CA GLU A 296 4.98 17.00 22.25
C GLU A 296 4.08 17.06 23.50
N ASP A 297 2.74 16.89 23.33
CA ASP A 297 1.72 16.96 24.37
C ASP A 297 0.47 16.04 24.19
N SER A 298 0.42 15.05 23.28
CA SER A 298 -0.81 14.21 23.17
C SER A 298 -0.85 13.09 24.21
N LEU A 299 -1.77 13.20 25.16
CA LEU A 299 -2.28 12.09 25.97
C LEU A 299 -2.58 10.88 25.05
N PHE A 300 -2.28 9.66 25.51
CA PHE A 300 -2.60 8.47 24.73
C PHE A 300 -4.12 8.22 24.73
N HIS A 301 -4.73 8.11 23.54
CA HIS A 301 -6.18 7.96 23.42
C HIS A 301 -6.58 6.48 23.45
N LEU A 302 -7.45 6.11 24.38
CA LEU A 302 -7.97 4.76 24.57
C LEU A 302 -9.50 4.76 24.40
N GLY A 303 -9.93 4.45 23.19
CA GLY A 303 -11.33 4.34 22.81
C GLY A 303 -11.86 2.92 22.81
N VAL A 304 -13.19 2.82 22.83
CA VAL A 304 -13.93 1.60 22.49
C VAL A 304 -15.13 1.92 21.61
N TYR A 305 -15.40 1.05 20.63
CA TYR A 305 -16.72 0.89 20.03
C TYR A 305 -17.42 -0.26 20.77
N ASP A 306 -18.36 0.05 21.66
CA ASP A 306 -18.99 -0.92 22.57
C ASP A 306 -20.51 -0.67 22.68
N PRO A 307 -21.27 -0.91 21.61
CA PRO A 307 -22.72 -0.62 21.60
C PRO A 307 -23.52 -1.44 22.63
N ASP A 308 -23.01 -2.61 23.03
CA ASP A 308 -23.59 -3.45 24.09
C ASP A 308 -23.19 -3.00 25.51
N ARG A 309 -22.32 -1.98 25.63
CA ARG A 309 -21.88 -1.35 26.90
C ARG A 309 -21.27 -2.33 27.89
N LYS A 310 -20.57 -3.36 27.41
CA LYS A 310 -19.91 -4.38 28.25
C LYS A 310 -18.70 -3.83 29.02
N LEU A 311 -18.11 -2.74 28.54
CA LEU A 311 -16.85 -2.15 29.02
C LEU A 311 -17.06 -0.80 29.72
N ASP A 312 -18.30 -0.34 29.88
CA ASP A 312 -18.61 1.03 30.33
C ASP A 312 -17.98 1.40 31.69
N ASP A 313 -17.93 0.44 32.63
CA ASP A 313 -17.41 0.63 33.99
C ASP A 313 -15.88 0.51 34.12
N LEU A 314 -15.16 0.32 33.00
CA LEU A 314 -13.70 0.17 33.03
C LEU A 314 -13.00 1.54 33.08
N ALA A 315 -12.28 1.77 34.19
CA ALA A 315 -11.36 2.90 34.30
C ALA A 315 -10.24 2.81 33.24
N GLY A 316 -9.88 3.96 32.66
CA GLY A 316 -8.83 4.08 31.63
C GLY A 316 -9.37 4.26 30.22
N ILE A 317 -10.63 3.92 29.95
CA ILE A 317 -11.30 4.25 28.68
C ILE A 317 -11.63 5.75 28.69
N ASN A 318 -11.05 6.51 27.76
CA ASN A 318 -11.18 7.97 27.69
C ASN A 318 -12.03 8.44 26.50
N ALA A 319 -12.25 7.59 25.49
CA ALA A 319 -13.04 7.91 24.31
C ALA A 319 -14.12 6.85 24.04
N GLU A 320 -15.22 7.28 23.42
CA GLU A 320 -16.27 6.40 22.92
C GLU A 320 -16.40 6.59 21.41
N HIS A 321 -16.46 5.48 20.68
CA HIS A 321 -16.56 5.50 19.23
C HIS A 321 -18.03 5.32 18.81
N LEU A 322 -18.51 6.22 17.95
CA LEU A 322 -19.81 6.14 17.30
C LEU A 322 -19.63 6.10 15.77
N PHE A 323 -20.46 5.29 15.11
CA PHE A 323 -20.62 5.30 13.66
C PHE A 323 -21.93 5.99 13.31
N ILE A 324 -21.94 6.82 12.26
CA ILE A 324 -23.14 7.44 11.74
C ILE A 324 -23.17 7.36 10.22
N ASN A 325 -24.37 7.22 9.64
CA ASN A 325 -24.59 7.55 8.24
C ASN A 325 -25.18 8.95 8.10
N LEU A 326 -24.53 9.84 7.35
CA LEU A 326 -24.85 11.27 7.29
C LEU A 326 -26.31 11.55 6.90
N ALA A 327 -26.91 10.75 6.03
CA ALA A 327 -28.28 10.99 5.57
C ALA A 327 -29.36 10.51 6.58
N THR A 328 -29.01 9.63 7.53
CA THR A 328 -29.97 8.89 8.35
C THR A 328 -29.70 8.94 9.86
N TYR A 329 -28.54 9.45 10.30
CA TYR A 329 -28.10 9.41 11.72
C TYR A 329 -29.15 9.88 12.74
N LYS A 330 -29.98 10.86 12.37
CA LYS A 330 -31.06 11.38 13.23
C LYS A 330 -32.11 10.32 13.56
N LYS A 331 -32.44 9.47 12.58
CA LYS A 331 -33.40 8.38 12.74
C LYS A 331 -32.80 7.16 13.44
N GLU A 332 -31.47 7.13 13.58
CA GLU A 332 -30.70 6.03 14.18
C GLU A 332 -30.34 6.28 15.66
N GLY A 333 -30.87 7.36 16.25
CA GLY A 333 -30.70 7.63 17.68
C GLY A 333 -29.38 8.30 18.07
N PHE A 334 -28.64 8.87 17.10
CA PHE A 334 -27.33 9.49 17.35
C PHE A 334 -27.32 10.50 18.51
N PHE A 335 -28.33 11.39 18.62
CA PHE A 335 -28.34 12.41 19.66
C PHE A 335 -28.46 11.83 21.08
N GLU A 336 -29.11 10.67 21.23
CA GLU A 336 -29.19 9.99 22.51
C GLU A 336 -27.82 9.40 22.89
N GLU A 337 -27.15 8.73 21.96
CA GLU A 337 -25.80 8.20 22.19
C GLU A 337 -24.79 9.33 22.44
N LEU A 338 -24.84 10.43 21.67
CA LEU A 338 -23.99 11.60 21.87
C LEU A 338 -24.13 12.18 23.29
N GLU A 339 -25.36 12.24 23.82
CA GLU A 339 -25.61 12.73 25.18
C GLU A 339 -25.06 11.76 26.23
N LYS A 340 -25.11 10.45 25.99
CA LYS A 340 -24.47 9.44 26.87
C LYS A 340 -22.95 9.61 26.90
N VAL A 341 -22.30 9.84 25.75
CA VAL A 341 -20.86 10.13 25.70
C VAL A 341 -20.52 11.36 26.56
N LYS A 342 -21.33 12.43 26.45
CA LYS A 342 -21.18 13.65 27.27
C LYS A 342 -21.32 13.37 28.77
N GLN A 343 -22.34 12.61 29.16
CA GLN A 343 -22.60 12.27 30.57
C GLN A 343 -21.48 11.42 31.17
N ASN A 344 -20.91 10.52 30.38
CA ASN A 344 -19.74 9.72 30.76
C ASN A 344 -18.44 10.54 30.78
N GLY A 345 -18.46 11.77 30.29
CA GLY A 345 -17.31 12.68 30.27
C GLY A 345 -16.19 12.26 29.31
N ARG A 346 -16.51 11.40 28.33
CA ARG A 346 -15.59 10.82 27.34
C ARG A 346 -15.36 11.74 26.14
N GLU A 347 -14.22 11.58 25.50
CA GLU A 347 -13.96 12.08 24.15
C GLU A 347 -14.80 11.31 23.12
N LEU A 348 -15.00 11.90 21.94
CA LEU A 348 -15.80 11.29 20.87
C LEU A 348 -14.91 10.91 19.70
N ILE A 349 -14.89 9.63 19.34
CA ILE A 349 -14.43 9.17 18.02
C ILE A 349 -15.69 9.04 17.16
N LEU A 350 -15.80 9.79 16.08
CA LEU A 350 -16.96 9.77 15.20
C LEU A 350 -16.54 9.32 13.80
N THR A 351 -16.95 8.11 13.41
CA THR A 351 -16.85 7.67 12.02
C THR A 351 -18.09 8.09 11.26
N LEU A 352 -17.92 9.03 10.33
CA LEU A 352 -18.95 9.56 9.46
C LEU A 352 -18.91 8.84 8.11
N GLU A 353 -20.00 8.14 7.83
CA GLU A 353 -20.22 7.38 6.62
C GLU A 353 -21.28 8.05 5.73
N THR A 354 -21.24 7.73 4.45
CA THR A 354 -22.26 8.13 3.46
C THR A 354 -22.73 6.90 2.68
N ILE A 355 -23.03 5.81 3.39
CA ILE A 355 -23.41 4.53 2.78
C ILE A 355 -24.78 4.65 2.13
N GLU A 356 -25.72 5.31 2.81
CA GLU A 356 -27.14 5.32 2.46
C GLU A 356 -27.67 6.74 2.27
N ASP A 357 -28.68 6.88 1.42
CA ASP A 357 -29.45 8.10 1.24
C ASP A 357 -30.55 8.26 2.32
N ARG A 358 -31.39 9.29 2.18
CA ARG A 358 -32.47 9.61 3.15
C ARG A 358 -33.57 8.52 3.23
N ASN A 359 -33.61 7.61 2.27
CA ASN A 359 -34.53 6.50 2.16
C ASN A 359 -33.93 5.18 2.66
N PHE A 360 -32.72 5.21 3.25
CA PHE A 360 -31.97 4.02 3.67
C PHE A 360 -31.59 3.11 2.48
N GLU A 361 -31.39 3.71 1.30
CA GLU A 361 -30.91 3.00 0.12
C GLU A 361 -29.43 3.31 -0.10
N ARG A 362 -28.64 2.29 -0.48
CA ARG A 362 -27.21 2.47 -0.78
C ARG A 362 -27.00 3.55 -1.84
N ASP A 363 -26.11 4.49 -1.57
CA ASP A 363 -25.83 5.63 -2.45
C ASP A 363 -24.44 5.54 -3.09
N ASP A 364 -24.35 4.94 -4.27
CA ASP A 364 -23.10 4.81 -5.02
C ASP A 364 -22.57 6.14 -5.60
N GLN A 365 -23.31 7.25 -5.44
CA GLN A 365 -22.92 8.62 -5.81
C GLN A 365 -22.73 9.53 -4.59
N CYS A 366 -22.55 8.93 -3.40
CA CYS A 366 -22.50 9.66 -2.14
C CYS A 366 -21.42 10.77 -2.11
N LEU A 367 -20.23 10.54 -2.66
CA LEU A 367 -19.16 11.54 -2.65
C LEU A 367 -19.47 12.72 -3.57
N GLU A 368 -20.03 12.45 -4.76
CA GLU A 368 -20.47 13.48 -5.70
C GLU A 368 -21.61 14.32 -5.11
N LYS A 369 -22.60 13.67 -4.49
CA LYS A 369 -23.72 14.33 -3.81
C LYS A 369 -23.25 15.19 -2.64
N LEU A 370 -22.27 14.71 -1.86
CA LEU A 370 -21.64 15.49 -0.80
C LEU A 370 -20.98 16.76 -1.38
N LEU A 371 -20.20 16.62 -2.45
CA LEU A 371 -19.55 17.77 -3.10
C LEU A 371 -20.54 18.75 -3.74
N ASN A 372 -21.70 18.26 -4.19
CA ASN A 372 -22.79 19.09 -4.71
C ASN A 372 -23.64 19.75 -3.61
N GLY A 373 -23.34 19.50 -2.34
CA GLY A 373 -24.05 20.04 -1.19
C GLY A 373 -25.40 19.38 -0.92
N GLU A 374 -25.69 18.22 -1.50
CA GLU A 374 -26.98 17.53 -1.32
C GLU A 374 -27.18 16.99 0.10
N TYR A 375 -26.11 16.83 0.88
CA TYR A 375 -26.14 16.49 2.31
C TYR A 375 -25.81 17.68 3.24
N ASP A 376 -25.68 18.90 2.71
CA ASP A 376 -25.33 20.08 3.52
C ASP A 376 -26.31 20.32 4.68
N PRO A 377 -27.65 20.18 4.52
CA PRO A 377 -28.56 20.36 5.65
C PRO A 377 -28.29 19.40 6.82
N GLU A 378 -28.03 18.12 6.54
CA GLU A 378 -27.69 17.13 7.55
C GLU A 378 -26.32 17.36 8.18
N LEU A 379 -25.35 17.80 7.37
CA LEU A 379 -24.00 18.13 7.81
C LEU A 379 -23.99 19.35 8.73
N GLU A 380 -24.67 20.44 8.36
CA GLU A 380 -24.75 21.66 9.17
C GLU A 380 -25.39 21.37 10.53
N GLU A 381 -26.50 20.62 10.56
CA GLU A 381 -27.15 20.23 11.82
C GLU A 381 -26.26 19.34 12.69
N LEU A 382 -25.50 18.42 12.07
CA LEU A 382 -24.54 17.59 12.78
C LEU A 382 -23.44 18.46 13.41
N LEU A 383 -22.85 19.37 12.63
CA LEU A 383 -21.77 20.25 13.10
C LEU A 383 -22.25 21.17 14.23
N ASP A 384 -23.44 21.75 14.10
CA ASP A 384 -24.06 22.58 15.15
C ASP A 384 -24.25 21.81 16.46
N SER A 385 -24.64 20.53 16.39
CA SER A 385 -24.82 19.68 17.57
C SER A 385 -23.50 19.34 18.29
N LEU A 386 -22.39 19.38 17.55
CA LEU A 386 -21.04 19.06 18.01
C LEU A 386 -20.23 20.30 18.43
N GLN A 387 -20.63 21.51 18.00
CA GLN A 387 -19.91 22.77 18.26
C GLN A 387 -19.60 23.01 19.74
N HIS A 388 -20.49 22.57 20.64
CA HIS A 388 -20.36 22.75 22.09
C HIS A 388 -20.04 21.44 22.83
N PHE A 389 -19.56 20.42 22.12
CA PHE A 389 -19.15 19.17 22.74
C PHE A 389 -17.97 19.44 23.69
N PRO A 390 -18.02 19.01 24.97
CA PRO A 390 -17.12 19.50 26.02
C PRO A 390 -15.71 18.90 25.99
N ARG A 391 -15.47 17.89 25.15
CA ARG A 391 -14.22 17.10 25.06
C ARG A 391 -13.72 17.05 23.63
N GLN A 392 -12.55 16.46 23.40
CA GLN A 392 -11.99 16.31 22.06
C GLN A 392 -12.92 15.46 21.16
N ILE A 393 -13.05 15.86 19.88
CA ILE A 393 -13.71 15.05 18.85
C ILE A 393 -12.66 14.62 17.83
N TYR A 394 -12.64 13.33 17.47
CA TYR A 394 -11.87 12.76 16.36
C TYR A 394 -12.86 12.40 15.24
N LEU A 395 -12.85 13.16 14.15
CA LEU A 395 -13.74 12.94 13.03
C LEU A 395 -13.03 12.11 11.96
N ARG A 396 -13.50 10.88 11.76
CA ARG A 396 -13.05 9.95 10.73
C ARG A 396 -14.09 9.91 9.62
N PHE A 397 -13.64 9.94 8.36
CA PHE A 397 -14.55 10.00 7.21
C PHE A 397 -14.32 8.84 6.24
N SER A 398 -15.42 8.19 5.83
CA SER A 398 -15.50 7.24 4.70
C SER A 398 -14.29 6.32 4.63
N GLN A 399 -14.19 5.43 5.62
CA GLN A 399 -13.02 4.62 5.88
C GLN A 399 -12.75 3.55 4.82
N GLU A 400 -11.54 2.98 4.83
CA GLU A 400 -11.15 1.79 4.05
C GLU A 400 -11.36 1.92 2.53
N MET A 401 -11.32 3.15 2.02
CA MET A 401 -11.51 3.50 0.60
C MET A 401 -10.51 2.83 -0.34
N GLU A 402 -9.33 2.44 0.15
CA GLU A 402 -8.27 1.87 -0.68
C GLU A 402 -8.48 0.39 -1.03
N ILE A 403 -9.34 -0.31 -0.28
CA ILE A 403 -9.53 -1.74 -0.47
C ILE A 403 -10.25 -1.94 -1.82
N PRO A 404 -9.69 -2.75 -2.75
CA PRO A 404 -10.22 -2.92 -4.10
C PRO A 404 -11.41 -3.89 -4.12
N ILE A 405 -12.44 -3.58 -3.34
CA ILE A 405 -13.74 -4.25 -3.30
C ILE A 405 -14.85 -3.18 -3.39
N GLU A 406 -16.11 -3.59 -3.30
CA GLU A 406 -17.27 -2.67 -3.38
C GLU A 406 -18.15 -2.75 -2.12
N ARG A 407 -17.55 -3.04 -0.95
CA ARG A 407 -18.27 -3.12 0.33
C ARG A 407 -18.91 -1.77 0.66
N TYR A 408 -18.14 -0.69 0.57
CA TYR A 408 -18.61 0.68 0.75
C TYR A 408 -18.77 1.41 -0.60
N PRO A 409 -19.72 2.35 -0.75
CA PRO A 409 -19.96 3.02 -2.02
C PRO A 409 -18.81 3.92 -2.48
N TRP A 410 -17.91 4.33 -1.58
CA TRP A 410 -16.73 5.12 -1.91
C TRP A 410 -15.48 4.29 -2.26
N GLN A 411 -15.52 2.96 -2.10
CA GLN A 411 -14.41 2.09 -2.47
C GLN A 411 -14.30 1.92 -4.00
N SER A 412 -13.10 1.64 -4.48
CA SER A 412 -12.81 1.44 -5.91
C SER A 412 -13.19 2.63 -6.81
N LYS A 413 -13.35 3.82 -6.22
CA LYS A 413 -13.58 5.11 -6.91
C LYS A 413 -12.27 5.79 -7.32
N ASP A 414 -12.38 6.99 -7.89
CA ASP A 414 -11.25 7.89 -8.13
C ASP A 414 -10.73 8.48 -6.80
N PRO A 415 -9.42 8.34 -6.48
CA PRO A 415 -8.83 8.95 -5.30
C PRO A 415 -9.02 10.46 -5.21
N LYS A 416 -9.02 11.17 -6.35
CA LYS A 416 -9.28 12.61 -6.33
C LYS A 416 -10.69 12.92 -5.81
N LEU A 417 -11.71 12.19 -6.27
CA LEU A 417 -13.08 12.38 -5.82
C LEU A 417 -13.19 12.20 -4.29
N TYR A 418 -12.55 11.17 -3.75
CA TYR A 418 -12.49 10.97 -2.30
C TYR A 418 -11.74 12.08 -1.58
N ILE A 419 -10.57 12.49 -2.08
CA ILE A 419 -9.77 13.54 -1.44
C ILE A 419 -10.55 14.86 -1.43
N ASP A 420 -11.20 15.23 -2.53
CA ASP A 420 -12.02 16.44 -2.57
C ASP A 420 -13.19 16.35 -1.57
N ALA A 421 -13.89 15.21 -1.48
CA ALA A 421 -14.98 14.99 -0.53
C ALA A 421 -14.51 15.02 0.94
N TYR A 422 -13.37 14.40 1.23
CA TYR A 422 -12.73 14.45 2.55
C TYR A 422 -12.42 15.91 2.94
N ARG A 423 -11.75 16.65 2.04
CA ARG A 423 -11.39 18.05 2.30
C ARG A 423 -12.62 18.94 2.44
N TYR A 424 -13.67 18.71 1.65
CA TYR A 424 -14.94 19.42 1.73
C TYR A 424 -15.59 19.32 3.11
N LEU A 425 -15.58 18.11 3.68
CA LEU A 425 -16.11 17.83 5.01
C LEU A 425 -15.22 18.43 6.11
N MET A 426 -13.92 18.15 6.06
CA MET A 426 -12.97 18.56 7.11
C MET A 426 -12.83 20.07 7.23
N LEU A 427 -12.83 20.81 6.11
CA LEU A 427 -12.77 22.27 6.14
C LEU A 427 -14.00 22.91 6.80
N ARG A 428 -15.18 22.31 6.62
CA ARG A 428 -16.42 22.77 7.29
C ARG A 428 -16.39 22.43 8.77
N ALA A 429 -15.96 21.22 9.10
CA ALA A 429 -15.90 20.74 10.47
C ALA A 429 -14.89 21.54 11.32
N GLU A 430 -13.68 21.78 10.80
CA GLU A 430 -12.65 22.63 11.42
C GLU A 430 -13.15 24.06 11.67
N LYS A 431 -13.90 24.62 10.73
CA LYS A 431 -14.48 25.96 10.88
C LYS A 431 -15.56 26.01 11.96
N ALA A 432 -16.35 24.95 12.09
CA ALA A 432 -17.50 24.91 13.00
C ALA A 432 -17.14 24.48 14.43
N ILE A 433 -16.15 23.58 14.59
CA ILE A 433 -15.87 22.87 15.83
C ILE A 433 -14.40 23.12 16.24
N PRO A 434 -14.13 24.02 17.22
CA PRO A 434 -12.76 24.40 17.59
C PRO A 434 -11.89 23.26 18.14
N ASN A 435 -12.51 22.22 18.68
CA ASN A 435 -11.92 21.04 19.32
C ASN A 435 -12.11 19.79 18.47
N ILE A 436 -11.98 19.90 17.14
CA ILE A 436 -12.01 18.75 16.24
C ILE A 436 -10.60 18.38 15.78
N LEU A 437 -10.34 17.08 15.69
CA LEU A 437 -9.14 16.50 15.09
C LEU A 437 -9.57 15.62 13.90
N LYS A 438 -8.89 15.80 12.77
CA LYS A 438 -9.21 15.21 11.47
C LYS A 438 -8.50 13.87 11.31
N VAL A 439 -9.26 12.79 11.21
CA VAL A 439 -8.71 11.43 11.05
C VAL A 439 -8.92 10.97 9.60
N TRP A 440 -7.81 10.84 8.88
CA TRP A 440 -7.83 10.19 7.56
C TRP A 440 -8.02 8.70 7.73
N GLY A 441 -8.94 8.09 6.99
CA GLY A 441 -9.58 6.82 7.35
C GLY A 441 -9.12 5.52 6.67
N PRO A 442 -7.87 5.30 6.19
CA PRO A 442 -7.57 4.07 5.48
C PRO A 442 -7.59 2.84 6.42
N ALA A 443 -7.71 1.66 5.84
CA ALA A 443 -7.47 0.41 6.56
C ALA A 443 -5.97 0.20 6.84
N GLY A 444 -5.09 0.88 6.10
CA GLY A 444 -3.64 0.69 6.11
C GLY A 444 -3.17 -0.38 5.11
N ASP A 445 -4.01 -0.68 4.12
CA ASP A 445 -3.74 -1.70 3.11
C ASP A 445 -2.87 -1.18 1.96
N ARG A 446 -2.51 -2.07 1.03
CA ARG A 446 -1.63 -1.70 -0.07
C ARG A 446 -2.31 -0.65 -0.95
N GLY A 447 -1.65 0.49 -1.17
CA GLY A 447 -2.16 1.59 -1.98
C GLY A 447 -2.91 2.68 -1.22
N SER A 448 -2.98 2.65 0.12
CA SER A 448 -3.69 3.69 0.89
C SER A 448 -3.22 5.11 0.56
N LEU A 449 -1.91 5.35 0.44
CA LEU A 449 -1.35 6.69 0.22
C LEU A 449 -1.86 7.37 -1.06
N GLU A 450 -2.38 6.61 -2.00
CA GLU A 450 -3.03 7.18 -3.18
C GLU A 450 -4.25 8.05 -2.83
N TRP A 451 -4.89 7.78 -1.69
CA TRP A 451 -6.09 8.44 -1.18
C TRP A 451 -5.78 9.52 -0.12
N TYR A 452 -4.50 9.79 0.13
CA TYR A 452 -4.07 10.73 1.16
C TYR A 452 -4.40 12.19 0.78
N PRO A 453 -5.12 12.94 1.65
CA PRO A 453 -5.69 14.24 1.31
C PRO A 453 -4.73 15.43 1.55
N GLY A 454 -3.56 15.20 2.16
CA GLY A 454 -2.55 16.21 2.46
C GLY A 454 -2.49 16.61 3.93
N SER A 455 -1.28 16.89 4.43
CA SER A 455 -1.01 17.12 5.86
C SER A 455 -1.64 18.38 6.46
N ASP A 456 -2.15 19.27 5.61
CA ASP A 456 -2.93 20.43 6.05
C ASP A 456 -4.34 20.05 6.54
N GLN A 457 -4.85 18.87 6.14
CA GLN A 457 -6.20 18.40 6.48
C GLN A 457 -6.21 17.09 7.29
N VAL A 458 -5.05 16.61 7.76
CA VAL A 458 -4.95 15.38 8.54
C VAL A 458 -4.21 15.66 9.84
N ASP A 459 -4.81 15.22 10.94
CA ASP A 459 -4.18 15.22 12.26
C ASP A 459 -3.73 13.81 12.65
N TYR A 460 -4.48 12.77 12.23
CA TYR A 460 -4.13 11.37 12.46
C TYR A 460 -4.39 10.46 11.25
N ILE A 461 -3.54 9.44 11.10
CA ILE A 461 -3.72 8.34 10.15
C ILE A 461 -4.45 7.19 10.83
N SER A 462 -5.61 6.81 10.30
CA SER A 462 -6.30 5.58 10.69
C SER A 462 -5.57 4.35 10.16
N ILE A 463 -5.52 3.27 10.95
CA ILE A 463 -5.34 1.90 10.47
C ILE A 463 -6.28 0.95 11.20
N ALA A 464 -6.70 -0.13 10.52
CA ALA A 464 -7.52 -1.19 11.10
C ALA A 464 -6.71 -2.48 11.30
N ILE A 465 -6.79 -3.11 12.48
CA ILE A 465 -6.03 -4.32 12.81
C ILE A 465 -6.96 -5.42 13.35
N TYR A 466 -7.34 -6.34 12.46
CA TYR A 466 -8.08 -7.55 12.85
C TYR A 466 -7.19 -8.78 12.74
N GLY A 467 -7.17 -9.61 13.78
CA GLY A 467 -6.36 -10.84 13.79
C GLY A 467 -6.72 -11.85 12.69
N LEU A 468 -7.87 -11.68 12.03
CA LEU A 468 -8.41 -12.61 11.06
C LEU A 468 -8.10 -12.19 9.60
N PRO A 469 -7.04 -12.73 8.96
CA PRO A 469 -6.74 -12.41 7.56
C PRO A 469 -7.65 -13.12 6.56
N ASP A 470 -8.23 -14.26 6.96
CA ASP A 470 -9.17 -15.03 6.15
C ASP A 470 -10.36 -15.44 7.01
N LYS A 471 -11.54 -15.15 6.48
CA LYS A 471 -12.82 -15.50 7.07
C LYS A 471 -12.99 -16.99 7.39
N ASN A 472 -12.31 -17.86 6.66
CA ASN A 472 -12.39 -19.31 6.79
C ASN A 472 -11.52 -19.86 7.94
N ILE A 473 -10.71 -19.03 8.61
CA ILE A 473 -9.92 -19.47 9.76
C ILE A 473 -10.87 -19.76 10.93
N THR A 474 -10.94 -21.04 11.30
CA THR A 474 -11.71 -21.55 12.45
C THR A 474 -10.84 -21.85 13.66
N ASP A 475 -9.55 -22.12 13.45
CA ASP A 475 -8.54 -22.29 14.50
C ASP A 475 -7.99 -20.92 14.92
N PRO A 476 -8.26 -20.45 16.14
CA PRO A 476 -7.81 -19.14 16.59
C PRO A 476 -6.30 -18.95 16.48
N THR A 477 -5.50 -20.02 16.62
CA THR A 477 -4.03 -19.95 16.60
C THR A 477 -3.44 -19.61 15.23
N GLN A 478 -4.25 -19.66 14.17
CA GLN A 478 -3.87 -19.28 12.81
C GLN A 478 -4.14 -17.80 12.50
N GLN A 479 -4.73 -17.06 13.45
CA GLN A 479 -4.87 -15.61 13.34
C GLN A 479 -3.51 -14.91 13.41
N GLU A 480 -3.35 -13.88 12.59
CA GLU A 480 -2.15 -13.05 12.58
C GLU A 480 -1.99 -12.32 13.92
N GLN A 481 -0.74 -12.16 14.36
CA GLN A 481 -0.44 -11.41 15.57
C GLN A 481 -0.54 -9.90 15.30
N PHE A 482 -1.03 -9.13 16.27
CA PHE A 482 -1.12 -7.66 16.18
C PHE A 482 0.16 -7.02 15.63
N ALA A 483 1.32 -7.39 16.21
CA ALA A 483 2.63 -6.86 15.82
C ALA A 483 2.96 -7.04 14.32
N GLN A 484 2.56 -8.16 13.73
CA GLN A 484 2.84 -8.47 12.32
C GLN A 484 2.00 -7.59 11.39
N ILE A 485 0.71 -7.44 11.71
CA ILE A 485 -0.21 -6.58 10.95
C ILE A 485 0.21 -5.13 11.11
N TYR A 486 0.46 -4.69 12.35
CA TYR A 486 0.91 -3.34 12.67
C TYR A 486 2.16 -2.97 11.87
N ARG A 487 3.23 -3.78 11.96
CA ARG A 487 4.49 -3.53 11.22
C ARG A 487 4.26 -3.41 9.72
N ARG A 488 3.39 -4.24 9.14
CA ARG A 488 3.06 -4.19 7.70
C ARG A 488 2.31 -2.92 7.33
N LYS A 489 1.33 -2.51 8.14
CA LYS A 489 0.46 -1.36 7.86
C LYS A 489 1.13 -0.02 8.17
N SER A 490 1.83 0.11 9.30
CA SER A 490 2.63 1.31 9.61
C SER A 490 3.75 1.52 8.57
N TRP A 491 4.34 0.43 8.06
CA TRP A 491 5.33 0.51 6.98
C TRP A 491 4.78 1.20 5.72
N ARG A 492 3.51 0.96 5.38
CA ARG A 492 2.86 1.54 4.20
C ARG A 492 2.53 3.02 4.35
N MET A 493 2.42 3.52 5.57
CA MET A 493 2.01 4.91 5.84
C MET A 493 3.18 5.90 5.92
N ARG A 494 4.44 5.45 5.82
CA ARG A 494 5.62 6.30 6.10
C ARG A 494 5.80 7.57 5.26
N GLN A 495 5.09 7.71 4.13
CA GLN A 495 5.14 8.96 3.34
C GLN A 495 4.15 10.02 3.84
N ALA A 496 3.24 9.66 4.75
CA ALA A 496 2.39 10.61 5.46
C ALA A 496 3.05 10.94 6.81
N PRO A 497 3.15 12.24 7.19
CA PRO A 497 3.88 12.67 8.37
C PRO A 497 3.10 12.55 9.69
N GLU A 498 1.80 12.28 9.65
CA GLU A 498 0.95 12.25 10.85
C GLU A 498 1.13 10.99 11.70
N PRO A 499 0.92 11.09 13.03
CA PRO A 499 0.87 9.92 13.90
C PRO A 499 -0.29 8.97 13.55
N ILE A 500 -0.13 7.71 13.98
CA ILE A 500 -1.11 6.65 13.76
C ILE A 500 -2.13 6.62 14.90
N PHE A 501 -3.40 6.58 14.53
CA PHE A 501 -4.52 6.21 15.39
C PHE A 501 -5.05 4.85 14.90
N ILE A 502 -4.91 3.80 15.71
CA ILE A 502 -5.53 2.50 15.41
C ILE A 502 -7.01 2.62 15.73
N THR A 503 -7.81 3.02 14.75
CA THR A 503 -9.23 3.35 14.92
C THR A 503 -10.09 2.10 15.09
N GLU A 504 -9.60 0.94 14.68
CA GLU A 504 -10.25 -0.34 14.88
C GLU A 504 -9.21 -1.43 15.10
N PHE A 505 -9.41 -2.23 16.14
CA PHE A 505 -8.73 -3.52 16.25
C PHE A 505 -9.58 -4.54 17.00
N GLY A 506 -9.38 -5.81 16.68
CA GLY A 506 -10.17 -6.90 17.24
C GLY A 506 -9.55 -8.28 16.98
N VAL A 507 -9.86 -9.22 17.86
CA VAL A 507 -9.46 -10.62 17.75
C VAL A 507 -10.61 -11.52 18.17
N LYS A 508 -10.84 -12.61 17.43
CA LYS A 508 -11.91 -13.58 17.73
C LYS A 508 -11.35 -14.81 18.41
N GLY A 509 -12.17 -15.53 19.16
CA GLY A 509 -11.83 -16.85 19.71
C GLY A 509 -12.20 -16.96 21.18
N PRO A 510 -11.79 -18.05 21.85
CA PRO A 510 -11.94 -18.20 23.29
C PRO A 510 -11.29 -17.04 24.06
N GLU A 511 -11.87 -16.70 25.21
CA GLU A 511 -11.48 -15.55 26.03
C GLU A 511 -9.98 -15.56 26.41
N ASP A 512 -9.45 -16.74 26.75
CA ASP A 512 -8.03 -16.91 27.07
C ASP A 512 -7.11 -16.61 25.88
N PHE A 513 -7.53 -16.97 24.66
CA PHE A 513 -6.81 -16.61 23.45
C PHE A 513 -6.86 -15.11 23.17
N GLN A 514 -8.04 -14.48 23.29
CA GLN A 514 -8.21 -13.04 23.09
C GLN A 514 -7.35 -12.25 24.10
N GLU A 515 -7.36 -12.65 25.37
CA GLU A 515 -6.52 -12.04 26.41
C GLU A 515 -5.03 -12.10 26.05
N GLN A 516 -4.51 -13.27 25.68
CA GLN A 516 -3.09 -13.41 25.31
C GLN A 516 -2.73 -12.59 24.06
N TRP A 517 -3.63 -12.51 23.08
CA TRP A 517 -3.41 -11.69 21.90
C TRP A 517 -3.39 -10.19 22.24
N LEU A 518 -4.32 -9.74 23.09
CA LEU A 518 -4.39 -8.35 23.57
C LEU A 518 -3.17 -7.96 24.41
N LEU A 519 -2.68 -8.83 25.29
CA LEU A 519 -1.47 -8.57 26.07
C LEU A 519 -0.24 -8.36 25.17
N LYS A 520 -0.10 -9.15 24.09
CA LYS A 520 0.95 -8.92 23.07
C LYS A 520 0.72 -7.66 22.23
N ALA A 521 -0.54 -7.30 21.97
CA ALA A 521 -0.86 -6.03 21.34
C ALA A 521 -0.39 -4.86 22.22
N ALA A 522 -0.61 -4.93 23.54
CA ALA A 522 -0.15 -3.90 24.48
C ALA A 522 1.38 -3.72 24.44
N GLU A 523 2.16 -4.80 24.35
CA GLU A 523 3.62 -4.73 24.18
C GLU A 523 4.01 -3.93 22.93
N THR A 524 3.33 -4.21 21.80
CA THR A 524 3.57 -3.49 20.54
C THR A 524 3.20 -2.02 20.67
N ILE A 525 2.01 -1.73 21.19
CA ILE A 525 1.47 -0.37 21.36
C ILE A 525 2.33 0.48 22.28
N LYS A 526 2.89 -0.13 23.33
CA LYS A 526 3.83 0.53 24.24
C LYS A 526 5.16 0.88 23.58
N SER A 527 5.63 0.04 22.66
CA SER A 527 6.92 0.20 21.98
C SER A 527 6.90 1.13 20.77
N ALA A 528 5.72 1.43 20.23
CA ALA A 528 5.55 2.24 19.03
C ALA A 528 5.14 3.67 19.37
N GLU A 529 6.12 4.59 19.35
CA GLU A 529 5.95 6.00 19.72
C GLU A 529 5.02 6.76 18.76
N GLU A 530 4.93 6.31 17.51
CA GLU A 530 4.06 6.90 16.48
C GLU A 530 2.56 6.60 16.70
N ILE A 531 2.21 5.66 17.59
CA ILE A 531 0.82 5.39 17.94
C ILE A 531 0.36 6.42 18.97
N ALA A 532 -0.51 7.32 18.54
CA ALA A 532 -1.13 8.34 19.39
C ALA A 532 -2.42 7.85 20.08
N GLY A 533 -3.10 6.87 19.48
CA GLY A 533 -4.34 6.34 20.05
C GLY A 533 -4.72 4.97 19.50
N ILE A 534 -5.58 4.29 20.24
CA ILE A 534 -6.18 3.01 19.87
C ILE A 534 -7.68 3.01 20.19
N ASN A 535 -8.45 2.26 19.42
CA ASN A 535 -9.87 2.07 19.64
C ASN A 535 -10.25 0.60 19.40
N TYR A 536 -10.67 -0.09 20.46
CA TYR A 536 -11.07 -1.50 20.38
C TYR A 536 -12.48 -1.64 19.81
N PHE A 537 -12.68 -2.57 18.89
CA PHE A 537 -13.98 -2.86 18.30
C PHE A 537 -14.65 -4.01 19.06
N ASN A 538 -15.51 -3.69 20.03
CA ASN A 538 -16.12 -4.64 20.97
C ASN A 538 -17.52 -5.08 20.53
N MET A 539 -17.65 -5.64 19.33
CA MET A 539 -18.95 -6.09 18.79
C MET A 539 -18.80 -7.31 17.90
N HIS A 540 -19.89 -8.06 17.72
CA HIS A 540 -20.04 -8.92 16.54
C HIS A 540 -20.02 -8.10 15.26
N ASP A 541 -19.27 -8.56 14.26
CA ASP A 541 -19.24 -7.91 12.96
C ASP A 541 -20.60 -8.06 12.22
N VAL A 542 -20.81 -7.24 11.20
CA VAL A 542 -22.07 -7.17 10.45
C VAL A 542 -22.26 -8.46 9.63
N PRO A 543 -23.36 -9.23 9.80
CA PRO A 543 -23.54 -10.54 9.16
C PRO A 543 -23.38 -10.52 7.62
N LYS A 544 -23.85 -9.46 6.95
CA LYS A 544 -23.81 -9.34 5.48
C LYS A 544 -22.39 -9.24 4.92
N ALA A 545 -21.41 -8.79 5.70
CA ALA A 545 -20.04 -8.60 5.23
C ALA A 545 -19.27 -9.92 5.01
N TRP A 546 -19.76 -11.03 5.57
CA TRP A 546 -19.02 -12.29 5.61
C TRP A 546 -19.61 -13.39 4.71
N GLY A 547 -20.76 -13.15 4.06
CA GLY A 547 -21.47 -14.13 3.22
C GLY A 547 -22.26 -15.12 4.06
N ASP A 548 -22.18 -16.42 3.76
CA ASP A 548 -22.97 -17.47 4.43
C ASP A 548 -22.37 -17.97 5.76
N ILE A 549 -21.26 -17.38 6.23
CA ILE A 549 -20.63 -17.77 7.51
C ILE A 549 -21.03 -16.84 8.64
N ALA A 550 -20.94 -17.33 9.88
CA ALA A 550 -21.14 -16.50 11.05
C ALA A 550 -20.10 -15.36 11.08
N PRO A 551 -20.52 -14.11 11.32
CA PRO A 551 -19.59 -13.01 11.48
C PRO A 551 -18.69 -13.26 12.70
N PRO A 552 -17.42 -12.81 12.66
CA PRO A 552 -16.55 -12.88 13.81
C PRO A 552 -17.13 -12.09 14.99
N ASP A 553 -16.99 -12.64 16.18
CA ASP A 553 -17.24 -11.95 17.45
C ASP A 553 -15.92 -11.38 17.94
N TRP A 554 -15.83 -10.05 17.95
CA TRP A 554 -14.67 -9.33 18.48
C TRP A 554 -14.86 -8.96 19.95
N SER A 555 -16.03 -9.22 20.54
CA SER A 555 -16.29 -8.83 21.92
C SER A 555 -15.43 -9.61 22.90
N VAL A 556 -15.08 -8.95 24.01
CA VAL A 556 -14.30 -9.53 25.12
C VAL A 556 -15.01 -9.29 26.44
N GLU A 557 -14.69 -10.10 27.44
CA GLU A 557 -15.13 -9.87 28.80
C GLU A 557 -14.40 -8.66 29.41
N ALA A 558 -15.10 -7.94 30.30
CA ALA A 558 -14.57 -6.74 30.95
C ALA A 558 -13.25 -7.01 31.72
N GLN A 559 -13.07 -8.22 32.24
CA GLN A 559 -11.85 -8.60 32.95
C GLN A 559 -10.64 -8.73 32.02
N THR A 560 -10.84 -9.28 30.82
CA THR A 560 -9.80 -9.41 29.78
C THR A 560 -9.34 -8.03 29.33
N TYR A 561 -10.29 -7.14 29.00
CA TYR A 561 -9.94 -5.79 28.59
C TYR A 561 -9.29 -4.98 29.72
N ARG A 562 -9.71 -5.18 30.98
CA ARG A 562 -9.03 -4.57 32.14
C ARG A 562 -7.56 -5.00 32.25
N ASN A 563 -7.25 -6.26 31.95
CA ASN A 563 -5.87 -6.76 31.97
C ASN A 563 -5.05 -6.13 30.83
N PHE A 564 -5.63 -5.97 29.65
CA PHE A 564 -5.04 -5.22 28.55
C PHE A 564 -4.74 -3.75 28.92
N ILE A 565 -5.70 -3.03 29.50
CA ILE A 565 -5.51 -1.62 29.95
C ILE A 565 -4.34 -1.52 30.92
N LYS A 566 -4.24 -2.44 31.88
CA LYS A 566 -3.11 -2.47 32.84
C LYS A 566 -1.77 -2.75 32.15
N ALA A 567 -1.76 -3.57 31.10
CA ALA A 567 -0.55 -3.92 30.37
C ALA A 567 -0.03 -2.79 29.47
N LEU A 568 -0.91 -1.90 28.99
CA LEU A 568 -0.51 -0.74 28.18
C LEU A 568 0.47 0.15 28.95
N ASP A 569 0.21 0.40 30.24
CA ASP A 569 1.08 1.19 31.12
C ASP A 569 1.48 2.55 30.48
N ARG A 570 0.54 3.15 29.74
CA ARG A 570 0.64 4.51 29.18
C ARG A 570 -0.25 5.45 30.02
N PRO A 571 0.20 6.69 30.27
CA PRO A 571 -0.49 7.66 31.11
C PRO A 571 -1.86 8.08 30.56
#